data_AF-A0A847F3Y6-F1
#
_entry.id   AF-A0A847F3Y6-F1
#
_cell.length_a   1.000
_cell.length_b   1.000
_cell.length_c   1.000
_cell.angle_alpha   90.00
_cell.angle_beta   90.00
_cell.angle_gamma   90.00
#
_symmetry.space_group_name_H-M   'P 1'
#
loop_
_entity.id
_entity.type
_entity.pdbx_description
1 polymer ?
#
loop_
_entity_poly.entity_id
_entity_poly.type
_entity_poly.pdbx_seq_one_letter_code
_entity_poly.pdbx_strand_id
1 'polypeptide(L)'
;MIERDPLAPSRWSAEYRTGEFDEPFPWKPVLGVLGIVLVIVFAHLELQSKRIDELHTAINARLGGELEPLRGRFTARLSTLRAWLELREIDGPKMRAADLDFETIRSGGLLSVRRKRSAPGGGSSIELDSDEFGECLGVPSTSIARIQRRLAEFTPELRDEIDRTDHFLTLRGMQDQLDRRIDALLPELSLAIEARFLLLSEEDAEARELMLLLVDLESGQEKLRMRVPYEGRLLTARVMLDETTRAKSPGSIALPTELPKGASDCAAASTLREAIDGRHSIGEPMPEGGEHAAE
;
A
#
# COMPACT_ATOMS: atom_id res chain seq x y z
N MET A 1 -72.14 88.84 -3.33
CA MET A 1 -71.11 88.15 -4.15
C MET A 1 -70.07 87.67 -3.16
N ILE A 2 -70.02 86.37 -2.90
CA ILE A 2 -69.26 85.81 -1.75
C ILE A 2 -67.79 85.73 -2.17
N GLU A 3 -67.00 86.63 -1.61
CA GLU A 3 -65.55 86.67 -1.72
C GLU A 3 -65.00 85.55 -0.82
N ARG A 4 -64.36 84.54 -1.43
CA ARG A 4 -63.69 83.47 -0.68
C ARG A 4 -62.32 83.98 -0.26
N ASP A 5 -62.08 84.06 1.04
CA ASP A 5 -60.75 84.33 1.58
C ASP A 5 -59.73 83.31 1.03
N PRO A 6 -58.53 83.75 0.62
CA PRO A 6 -57.49 82.83 0.18
C PRO A 6 -57.08 81.91 1.33
N LEU A 7 -57.02 80.61 1.07
CA LEU A 7 -56.50 79.60 2.00
C LEU A 7 -55.12 80.05 2.50
N ALA A 8 -55.03 80.44 3.77
CA ALA A 8 -53.76 80.71 4.41
C ALA A 8 -52.88 79.45 4.33
N PRO A 9 -51.58 79.56 3.98
CA PRO A 9 -50.70 78.41 3.95
C PRO A 9 -50.72 77.75 5.34
N SER A 10 -50.81 76.43 5.38
CA SER A 10 -50.80 75.67 6.63
C SER A 10 -49.55 76.07 7.41
N ARG A 11 -49.74 76.90 8.44
CA ARG A 11 -48.67 77.17 9.40
C ARG A 11 -48.45 75.86 10.11
N TRP A 12 -47.25 75.30 9.97
CA TRP A 12 -46.81 74.21 10.83
C TRP A 12 -47.07 74.66 12.27
N SER A 13 -48.08 74.08 12.91
CA SER A 13 -48.32 74.31 14.33
C SER A 13 -47.08 73.78 15.03
N ALA A 14 -46.38 74.67 15.73
CA ALA A 14 -45.23 74.32 16.58
C ALA A 14 -45.65 73.49 17.81
N GLU A 15 -46.77 72.77 17.71
CA GLU A 15 -47.37 71.91 18.72
C GLU A 15 -46.92 70.44 18.54
N TYR A 16 -46.20 70.13 17.46
CA TYR A 16 -45.48 68.87 17.29
C TYR A 16 -43.98 69.01 17.56
N ARG A 17 -43.59 69.85 18.53
CA ARG A 17 -42.19 69.96 18.95
C ARG A 17 -42.04 69.71 20.44
N THR A 18 -42.34 68.47 20.84
CA THR A 18 -41.68 67.64 21.88
C THR A 18 -42.51 66.37 22.08
N GLY A 19 -42.64 65.57 21.02
CA GLY A 19 -42.87 64.13 21.19
C GLY A 19 -41.49 63.54 21.43
N GLU A 20 -41.18 63.33 22.70
CA GLU A 20 -39.94 62.82 23.27
C GLU A 20 -39.53 61.50 22.58
N PHE A 21 -38.80 61.59 21.47
CA PHE A 21 -37.96 60.49 20.99
C PHE A 21 -36.58 60.61 21.62
N ASP A 22 -36.57 60.60 22.96
CA ASP A 22 -35.36 60.52 23.78
C ASP A 22 -35.43 59.25 24.64
N GLU A 23 -35.90 58.13 24.08
CA GLU A 23 -35.50 56.86 24.65
C GLU A 23 -34.04 56.61 24.22
N PRO A 24 -33.06 56.71 25.14
CA PRO A 24 -31.70 56.34 24.80
C PRO A 24 -31.72 54.88 24.34
N PHE A 25 -31.15 54.62 23.16
CA PHE A 25 -31.07 53.28 22.61
C PHE A 25 -30.63 52.29 23.71
N PRO A 26 -31.33 51.15 23.91
CA PRO A 26 -31.16 50.31 25.08
C PRO A 26 -29.84 49.51 24.99
N TRP A 27 -28.71 50.17 25.18
CA TRP A 27 -27.37 49.58 25.04
C TRP A 27 -27.10 48.47 26.06
N LYS A 28 -27.72 48.52 27.25
CA LYS A 28 -27.53 47.52 28.31
C LYS A 28 -27.94 46.09 27.87
N PRO A 29 -29.17 45.85 27.37
CA PRO A 29 -29.53 44.52 26.86
C PRO A 29 -28.73 44.13 25.61
N VAL A 30 -28.36 45.09 24.73
CA VAL A 30 -27.52 44.80 23.56
C VAL A 30 -26.14 44.30 23.97
N LEU A 31 -25.49 44.96 24.94
CA LEU A 31 -24.21 44.52 25.50
C LEU A 31 -24.34 43.19 26.24
N GLY A 32 -25.45 42.95 26.94
CA GLY A 32 -25.73 41.67 27.60
C GLY A 32 -25.83 40.51 26.60
N VAL A 33 -26.59 40.70 25.52
CA VAL A 33 -26.71 39.69 24.44
C VAL A 33 -25.38 39.50 23.72
N LEU A 34 -24.66 40.58 23.41
CA LEU A 34 -23.34 40.52 22.78
C LEU A 34 -22.34 39.73 23.64
N GLY A 35 -22.34 39.95 24.96
CA GLY A 35 -21.51 39.20 25.90
C GLY A 35 -21.82 37.70 25.91
N ILE A 36 -23.10 37.33 25.92
CA ILE A 36 -23.52 35.92 25.87
C ILE A 36 -23.09 35.27 24.54
N VAL A 37 -23.29 35.96 23.42
CA VAL A 37 -22.87 35.45 22.09
C VAL A 37 -21.35 35.26 22.05
N LEU A 38 -20.57 36.21 22.56
CA LEU A 38 -19.11 36.10 22.64
C LEU A 38 -18.66 34.89 23.46
N VAL A 39 -19.28 34.65 24.61
CA VAL A 39 -18.98 33.48 25.46
C VAL A 39 -19.29 32.18 24.72
N ILE A 40 -20.44 32.09 24.04
CA ILE A 40 -20.83 30.90 23.27
C ILE A 40 -19.84 30.66 22.12
N VAL A 41 -19.48 31.71 21.38
CA VAL A 41 -18.51 31.62 20.27
C VAL A 41 -17.15 31.17 20.80
N PHE A 42 -16.67 31.77 21.89
CA PHE A 42 -15.38 31.40 22.48
C PHE A 42 -15.37 29.94 22.98
N ALA A 43 -16.41 29.52 23.69
CA ALA A 43 -16.55 28.14 24.15
C ALA A 43 -16.61 27.15 22.96
N HIS A 44 -17.28 27.53 21.86
CA HIS A 44 -17.32 26.71 20.65
C HIS A 44 -15.93 26.61 19.99
N LEU A 45 -15.19 27.71 19.88
CA LEU A 45 -13.83 27.72 19.33
C LEU A 45 -12.87 26.87 20.18
N GLU A 46 -12.96 26.97 21.51
CA GLU A 46 -12.14 26.17 22.42
C GLU A 46 -12.44 24.67 22.30
N LEU A 47 -13.71 24.30 22.17
CA LEU A 47 -14.12 22.91 21.93
C LEU A 47 -13.63 22.38 20.58
N GLN A 48 -13.65 23.20 19.53
CA GLN A 48 -13.10 22.82 18.23
C GLN A 48 -11.59 22.61 18.29
N SER A 49 -10.85 23.52 18.95
CA SER A 49 -9.40 23.39 19.14
C SER A 49 -9.04 22.09 19.85
N LYS A 50 -9.70 21.77 20.98
CA LYS A 50 -9.44 20.52 21.71
C LYS A 50 -9.65 19.28 20.86
N ARG A 51 -10.70 19.26 20.04
CA ARG A 51 -10.99 18.14 19.12
C ARG A 51 -9.92 18.00 18.03
N ILE A 52 -9.40 19.11 17.51
CA ILE A 52 -8.32 19.10 16.53
C ILE A 52 -7.03 18.58 17.18
N ASP A 53 -6.69 19.06 18.38
CA ASP A 53 -5.52 18.61 19.14
C ASP A 53 -5.58 17.10 19.47
N GLU A 54 -6.77 16.60 19.84
CA GLU A 54 -7.03 15.17 20.05
C GLU A 54 -6.80 14.36 18.76
N LEU A 55 -7.27 14.86 17.60
CA LEU A 55 -7.05 14.21 16.31
C LEU A 55 -5.58 14.20 15.91
N HIS A 56 -4.86 15.31 16.04
CA HIS A 56 -3.41 15.36 15.81
C HIS A 56 -2.68 14.34 16.68
N THR A 57 -3.03 14.29 17.97
CA THR A 57 -2.42 13.35 18.92
C THR A 57 -2.70 11.91 18.51
N ALA A 58 -3.93 11.58 18.11
CA ALA A 58 -4.30 10.23 17.67
C ALA A 58 -3.57 9.80 16.39
N ILE A 59 -3.51 10.67 15.39
CA ILE A 59 -2.81 10.39 14.12
C ILE A 59 -1.31 10.20 14.36
N ASN A 60 -0.70 11.09 15.15
CA ASN A 60 0.73 11.01 15.47
C ASN A 60 1.04 9.78 16.34
N ALA A 61 0.14 9.36 17.22
CA ALA A 61 0.26 8.11 17.97
C ALA A 61 0.23 6.88 17.03
N ARG A 62 -0.64 6.86 16.02
CA ARG A 62 -0.65 5.75 15.04
C ARG A 62 0.62 5.71 14.19
N LEU A 63 1.04 6.87 13.65
CA LEU A 63 2.24 6.95 12.81
C LEU A 63 3.51 6.64 13.61
N GLY A 64 3.73 7.35 14.71
CA GLY A 64 4.96 7.26 15.50
C GLY A 64 4.99 6.07 16.46
N GLY A 65 3.84 5.66 16.99
CA GLY A 65 3.74 4.61 18.00
C GLY A 65 3.62 3.20 17.42
N GLU A 66 2.92 3.02 16.29
CA GLU A 66 2.63 1.68 15.76
C GLU A 66 3.36 1.39 14.45
N LEU A 67 3.28 2.31 13.49
CA LEU A 67 3.89 2.10 12.18
C LEU A 67 5.43 2.21 12.23
N GLU A 68 5.98 3.27 12.82
CA GLU A 68 7.43 3.52 12.82
C GLU A 68 8.27 2.39 13.45
N PRO A 69 7.88 1.78 14.59
CA PRO A 69 8.65 0.67 15.16
C PRO A 69 8.72 -0.55 14.23
N LEU A 70 7.62 -0.86 13.53
CA LEU A 70 7.59 -1.96 12.56
C LEU A 70 8.35 -1.59 11.29
N ARG A 71 8.19 -0.36 10.79
CA ARG A 71 8.98 0.17 9.67
C ARG A 71 10.47 0.06 9.96
N GLY A 72 10.93 0.49 11.13
CA GLY A 72 12.33 0.41 11.54
C GLY A 72 12.87 -1.02 11.61
N ARG A 73 12.09 -1.96 12.14
CA ARG A 73 12.46 -3.39 12.14
C ARG A 73 12.54 -3.96 10.73
N PHE A 74 11.58 -3.63 9.88
CA PHE A 74 11.55 -4.09 8.49
C PHE A 74 12.71 -3.50 7.68
N THR A 75 13.02 -2.21 7.80
CA THR A 75 14.13 -1.57 7.09
C THR A 75 15.49 -2.14 7.54
N ALA A 76 15.66 -2.44 8.83
CA ALA A 76 16.85 -3.11 9.35
C ALA A 76 17.02 -4.53 8.78
N ARG A 77 15.94 -5.34 8.75
CA ARG A 77 15.96 -6.66 8.12
C ARG A 77 16.29 -6.56 6.63
N LEU A 78 15.68 -5.59 5.94
CA LEU A 78 15.87 -5.40 4.51
C LEU A 78 17.29 -4.96 4.14
N SER A 79 17.96 -4.12 4.95
CA SER A 79 19.33 -3.72 4.66
C SER A 79 20.29 -4.91 4.71
N THR A 80 20.11 -5.82 5.68
CA THR A 80 20.86 -7.08 5.75
C THR A 80 20.55 -7.98 4.55
N LEU A 81 19.27 -8.15 4.21
CA LEU A 81 18.86 -8.95 3.05
C LEU A 81 19.40 -8.38 1.74
N ARG A 82 19.42 -7.06 1.57
CA ARG A 82 19.89 -6.42 0.34
C ARG A 82 21.36 -6.69 0.09
N ALA A 83 22.20 -6.56 1.11
CA ALA A 83 23.62 -6.92 1.01
C ALA A 83 23.81 -8.40 0.63
N TRP A 84 22.99 -9.30 1.19
CA TRP A 84 22.99 -10.71 0.83
C TRP A 84 22.55 -10.94 -0.64
N LEU A 85 21.48 -10.26 -1.07
CA LEU A 85 20.93 -10.36 -2.43
C LEU A 85 21.89 -9.84 -3.51
N GLU A 86 22.66 -8.79 -3.21
CA GLU A 86 23.64 -8.20 -4.14
C GLU A 86 24.82 -9.14 -4.40
N LEU A 87 25.21 -9.93 -3.39
CA LEU A 87 26.32 -10.88 -3.50
C LEU A 87 25.88 -12.26 -3.99
N ARG A 88 24.57 -12.58 -4.00
CA ARG A 88 24.09 -13.93 -4.29
C ARG A 88 23.95 -14.20 -5.78
N GLU A 89 24.72 -15.16 -6.27
CA GLU A 89 24.51 -15.76 -7.58
C GLU A 89 23.43 -16.86 -7.49
N ILE A 90 22.42 -16.77 -8.35
CA ILE A 90 21.32 -17.76 -8.41
C ILE A 90 21.66 -18.89 -9.39
N ASP A 91 22.56 -18.63 -10.35
CA ASP A 91 22.98 -19.61 -11.34
C ASP A 91 23.72 -20.78 -10.68
N GLY A 92 23.26 -21.99 -10.96
CA GLY A 92 23.89 -23.24 -10.50
C GLY A 92 22.97 -24.46 -10.64
N PRO A 93 23.44 -25.64 -10.22
CA PRO A 93 22.73 -26.90 -10.42
C PRO A 93 21.41 -26.93 -9.66
N LYS A 94 20.41 -27.65 -10.21
CA LYS A 94 19.14 -27.88 -9.52
C LYS A 94 19.42 -28.56 -8.18
N MET A 95 18.79 -28.06 -7.11
CA MET A 95 19.01 -28.52 -5.75
C MET A 95 17.68 -28.52 -4.99
N ARG A 96 17.47 -29.51 -4.13
CA ARG A 96 16.41 -29.53 -3.13
C ARG A 96 16.92 -30.13 -1.83
N ALA A 97 16.59 -29.50 -0.71
CA ALA A 97 16.84 -30.04 0.61
C ALA A 97 15.82 -31.14 0.98
N ALA A 98 16.29 -32.19 1.64
CA ALA A 98 15.47 -33.33 2.03
C ALA A 98 14.38 -32.97 3.08
N ASP A 99 14.59 -31.90 3.84
CA ASP A 99 13.71 -31.42 4.90
C ASP A 99 12.74 -30.32 4.45
N LEU A 100 12.64 -30.06 3.13
CA LEU A 100 11.76 -29.03 2.61
C LEU A 100 10.36 -29.58 2.30
N ASP A 101 9.36 -29.07 3.01
CA ASP A 101 7.93 -29.31 2.80
C ASP A 101 7.09 -28.03 2.90
N PHE A 102 5.87 -28.06 2.36
CA PHE A 102 4.97 -26.90 2.32
C PHE A 102 4.42 -26.48 3.66
N GLU A 103 4.24 -27.39 4.61
CA GLU A 103 3.75 -27.05 5.95
C GLU A 103 4.80 -26.23 6.71
N THR A 104 6.07 -26.59 6.54
CA THR A 104 7.19 -25.81 7.06
C THR A 104 7.25 -24.41 6.42
N ILE A 105 7.07 -24.29 5.10
CA ILE A 105 7.04 -22.97 4.43
C ILE A 105 5.84 -22.14 4.90
N ARG A 106 4.66 -22.75 4.98
CA ARG A 106 3.41 -22.09 5.37
C ARG A 106 3.46 -21.58 6.80
N SER A 107 4.00 -22.37 7.72
CA SER A 107 4.12 -22.01 9.13
C SER A 107 5.22 -20.98 9.39
N GLY A 108 6.31 -21.03 8.62
CA GLY A 108 7.43 -20.09 8.73
C GLY A 108 7.21 -18.74 8.03
N GLY A 109 6.27 -18.63 7.10
CA GLY A 109 6.05 -17.42 6.31
C GLY A 109 7.08 -17.23 5.20
N LEU A 110 6.64 -16.64 4.08
CA LEU A 110 7.45 -16.48 2.87
C LEU A 110 7.59 -15.00 2.47
N LEU A 111 8.82 -14.53 2.33
CA LEU A 111 9.15 -13.28 1.65
C LEU A 111 9.42 -13.55 0.18
N SER A 112 8.80 -12.78 -0.72
CA SER A 112 9.08 -12.85 -2.15
C SER A 112 9.84 -11.63 -2.66
N VAL A 113 10.81 -11.87 -3.52
CA VAL A 113 11.58 -10.85 -4.21
C VAL A 113 11.86 -11.29 -5.64
N ARG A 114 11.52 -10.42 -6.60
CA ARG A 114 11.92 -10.55 -7.99
C ARG A 114 13.12 -9.65 -8.26
N ARG A 115 14.17 -10.22 -8.84
CA ARG A 115 15.37 -9.51 -9.31
C ARG A 115 15.35 -9.48 -10.83
N LYS A 116 15.51 -8.29 -11.42
CA LYS A 116 15.71 -8.13 -12.85
C LYS A 116 17.21 -8.08 -13.16
N ARG A 117 17.71 -8.96 -14.02
CA ARG A 117 19.11 -8.90 -14.48
C ARG A 117 19.24 -7.75 -15.47
N SER A 118 20.10 -6.77 -15.18
CA SER A 118 20.55 -5.82 -16.20
C SER A 118 21.49 -6.54 -17.16
N ALA A 119 21.44 -6.20 -18.46
CA ALA A 119 22.16 -6.83 -19.56
C ALA A 119 23.64 -7.18 -19.23
N PRO A 120 24.22 -8.21 -19.89
CA PRO A 120 25.58 -8.67 -19.60
C PRO A 120 26.60 -7.54 -19.73
N GLY A 121 27.30 -7.22 -18.64
CA GLY A 121 28.32 -6.16 -18.56
C GLY A 121 27.91 -4.90 -17.79
N GLY A 122 26.65 -4.76 -17.38
CA GLY A 122 26.19 -3.71 -16.45
C GLY A 122 26.02 -4.26 -15.04
N GLY A 123 26.47 -3.52 -14.02
CA GLY A 123 26.25 -3.89 -12.62
C GLY A 123 24.78 -4.24 -12.36
N SER A 124 24.54 -5.37 -11.69
CA SER A 124 23.19 -5.84 -11.38
C SER A 124 22.49 -4.81 -10.49
N SER A 125 21.65 -3.97 -11.08
CA SER A 125 20.73 -3.16 -10.28
C SER A 125 19.58 -4.05 -9.85
N ILE A 126 19.47 -4.31 -8.54
CA ILE A 126 18.32 -5.05 -8.00
C ILE A 126 17.12 -4.10 -8.03
N GLU A 127 16.40 -4.12 -9.15
CA GLU A 127 15.01 -3.64 -9.17
C GLU A 127 14.16 -4.71 -8.50
N LEU A 128 13.70 -4.40 -7.29
CA LEU A 128 12.74 -5.20 -6.54
C LEU A 128 11.37 -4.96 -7.18
N ASP A 129 10.89 -5.89 -8.00
CA ASP A 129 9.52 -5.85 -8.52
C ASP A 129 8.57 -6.63 -7.61
N SER A 130 7.29 -6.31 -7.68
CA SER A 130 6.26 -7.06 -6.97
C SER A 130 6.18 -8.47 -7.55
N ASP A 131 6.29 -9.46 -6.67
CA ASP A 131 6.17 -10.86 -7.05
C ASP A 131 4.96 -11.47 -6.34
N GLU A 132 3.93 -11.76 -7.14
CA GLU A 132 2.69 -12.43 -6.72
C GLU A 132 2.83 -13.96 -6.74
N PHE A 133 4.03 -14.48 -7.00
CA PHE A 133 4.32 -15.91 -7.09
C PHE A 133 3.86 -16.71 -5.88
N GLY A 134 4.01 -16.16 -4.67
CA GLY A 134 3.64 -16.86 -3.45
C GLY A 134 2.13 -17.02 -3.26
N GLU A 135 1.31 -16.12 -3.81
CA GLU A 135 -0.15 -16.27 -3.83
C GLU A 135 -0.55 -17.49 -4.69
N CYS A 136 0.13 -17.69 -5.83
CA CYS A 136 -0.06 -18.88 -6.67
C CYS A 136 0.40 -20.19 -6.00
N LEU A 137 1.37 -20.12 -5.09
CA LEU A 137 1.86 -21.29 -4.34
C LEU A 137 0.89 -21.77 -3.27
N GLY A 138 -0.14 -20.98 -2.93
CA GLY A 138 -1.07 -21.29 -1.85
C GLY A 138 -0.45 -21.16 -0.46
N VAL A 139 0.65 -20.40 -0.33
CA VAL A 139 1.28 -20.05 0.95
C VAL A 139 1.14 -18.56 1.22
N PRO A 140 0.96 -18.12 2.48
CA PRO A 140 0.99 -16.71 2.81
C PRO A 140 2.35 -16.13 2.44
N SER A 141 2.37 -15.23 1.44
CA SER A 141 3.60 -14.60 0.96
C SER A 141 3.50 -13.10 0.98
N THR A 142 4.60 -12.45 1.33
CA THR A 142 4.69 -11.00 1.36
C THR A 142 5.80 -10.52 0.42
N SER A 143 5.44 -9.70 -0.56
CA SER A 143 6.40 -9.12 -1.50
C SER A 143 7.10 -7.91 -0.90
N ILE A 144 8.43 -7.93 -0.91
CA ILE A 144 9.26 -6.82 -0.42
C ILE A 144 8.94 -5.52 -1.18
N ALA A 145 8.84 -5.59 -2.51
CA ALA A 145 8.55 -4.43 -3.35
C ALA A 145 7.16 -3.82 -3.06
N ARG A 146 6.16 -4.68 -2.77
CA ARG A 146 4.80 -4.25 -2.40
C ARG A 146 4.82 -3.46 -1.08
N ILE A 147 5.50 -3.99 -0.05
CA ILE A 147 5.66 -3.29 1.23
C ILE A 147 6.37 -1.96 1.03
N GLN A 148 7.48 -1.94 0.29
CA GLN A 148 8.24 -0.72 0.06
C GLN A 148 7.41 0.36 -0.63
N ARG A 149 6.60 -0.03 -1.63
CA ARG A 149 5.69 0.88 -2.33
C ARG A 149 4.67 1.50 -1.38
N ARG A 150 4.05 0.69 -0.51
CA ARG A 150 3.08 1.18 0.49
C ARG A 150 3.74 2.05 1.56
N LEU A 151 4.95 1.69 2.02
CA LEU A 151 5.72 2.50 2.96
C LEU A 151 6.13 3.86 2.37
N ALA A 152 6.35 3.92 1.05
CA ALA A 152 6.66 5.17 0.36
C ALA A 152 5.50 6.18 0.35
N GLU A 153 4.27 5.74 0.65
CA GLU A 153 3.13 6.65 0.83
C GLU A 153 3.21 7.45 2.14
N PHE A 154 3.98 6.96 3.13
CA PHE A 154 4.14 7.59 4.44
C PHE A 154 5.39 8.48 4.46
N THR A 155 5.28 9.61 3.79
CA THR A 155 6.39 10.56 3.65
C THR A 155 6.45 11.57 4.81
N PRO A 156 7.60 12.23 5.01
CA PRO A 156 7.70 13.35 5.95
C PRO A 156 6.72 14.49 5.61
N GLU A 157 6.52 14.78 4.32
CA GLU A 157 5.62 15.85 3.87
C GLU A 157 4.17 15.59 4.27
N LEU A 158 3.74 14.32 4.30
CA LEU A 158 2.42 13.94 4.80
C LEU A 158 2.27 14.27 6.30
N ARG A 159 3.31 14.06 7.11
CA ARG A 159 3.29 14.48 8.52
C ARG A 159 3.20 15.99 8.65
N ASP A 160 4.01 16.71 7.88
CA ASP A 160 3.96 18.17 7.92
C ASP A 160 2.60 18.72 7.43
N GLU A 161 1.91 18.01 6.53
CA GLU A 161 0.56 18.36 6.08
C GLU A 161 -0.47 18.13 7.18
N ILE A 162 -0.38 17.00 7.89
CA ILE A 162 -1.22 16.68 9.05
C ILE A 162 -1.05 17.75 10.12
N ASP A 163 0.19 18.05 10.53
CA ASP A 163 0.48 19.01 11.61
C ASP A 163 0.07 20.45 11.26
N ARG A 164 -0.08 20.78 9.97
CA ARG A 164 -0.54 22.10 9.49
C ARG A 164 -2.06 22.18 9.27
N THR A 165 -2.79 21.08 9.41
CA THR A 165 -4.22 21.02 9.08
C THR A 165 -5.09 21.37 10.28
N ASP A 166 -5.52 22.62 10.37
CA ASP A 166 -6.42 23.09 11.45
C ASP A 166 -7.91 22.84 11.16
N HIS A 167 -8.26 22.26 10.00
CA HIS A 167 -9.67 21.99 9.65
C HIS A 167 -10.10 20.59 10.11
N PHE A 168 -10.97 20.54 11.12
CA PHE A 168 -11.44 19.29 11.75
C PHE A 168 -11.92 18.23 10.74
N LEU A 169 -12.78 18.58 9.77
CA LEU A 169 -13.31 17.60 8.82
C LEU A 169 -12.25 17.06 7.87
N THR A 170 -11.30 17.90 7.45
CA THR A 170 -10.17 17.48 6.62
C THR A 170 -9.29 16.51 7.40
N LEU A 171 -8.92 16.89 8.63
CA LEU A 171 -8.07 16.09 9.50
C LEU A 171 -8.73 14.73 9.83
N ARG A 172 -10.04 14.72 10.06
CA ARG A 172 -10.79 13.48 10.28
C ARG A 172 -10.79 12.58 9.03
N GLY A 173 -10.97 13.16 7.85
CA GLY A 173 -10.90 12.41 6.60
C GLY A 173 -9.51 11.82 6.36
N MET A 174 -8.45 12.56 6.70
CA MET A 174 -7.07 12.07 6.65
C MET A 174 -6.86 10.91 7.63
N GLN A 175 -7.33 11.04 8.88
CA GLN A 175 -7.27 9.95 9.87
C GLN A 175 -7.92 8.67 9.34
N ASP A 176 -9.17 8.73 8.87
CA ASP A 176 -9.89 7.54 8.42
C ASP A 176 -9.22 6.87 7.19
N GLN A 177 -8.50 7.64 6.36
CA GLN A 177 -7.69 7.09 5.27
C GLN A 177 -6.39 6.47 5.77
N LEU A 178 -5.70 7.13 6.69
CA LEU A 178 -4.46 6.64 7.29
C LEU A 178 -4.70 5.35 8.07
N ASP A 179 -5.73 5.31 8.91
CA ASP A 179 -6.08 4.14 9.71
C ASP A 179 -6.31 2.93 8.80
N ARG A 180 -7.09 3.08 7.72
CA ARG A 180 -7.30 1.99 6.74
C ARG A 180 -6.01 1.51 6.08
N ARG A 181 -5.11 2.41 5.72
CA ARG A 181 -3.83 2.05 5.09
C ARG A 181 -2.89 1.37 6.09
N ILE A 182 -2.82 1.89 7.32
CA ILE A 182 -2.01 1.33 8.41
C ILE A 182 -2.55 -0.05 8.79
N ASP A 183 -3.85 -0.20 9.00
CA ASP A 183 -4.48 -1.47 9.36
C ASP A 183 -4.27 -2.56 8.31
N ALA A 184 -4.23 -2.18 7.03
CA ALA A 184 -3.88 -3.09 5.94
C ALA A 184 -2.38 -3.43 5.88
N LEU A 185 -1.50 -2.50 6.27
CA LEU A 185 -0.05 -2.64 6.16
C LEU A 185 0.59 -3.33 7.37
N LEU A 186 0.09 -3.09 8.59
CA LEU A 186 0.68 -3.63 9.82
C LEU A 186 0.79 -5.17 9.80
N PRO A 187 -0.24 -5.94 9.39
CA PRO A 187 -0.12 -7.39 9.31
C PRO A 187 0.93 -7.84 8.29
N GLU A 188 0.99 -7.18 7.13
CA GLU A 188 1.99 -7.48 6.10
C GLU A 188 3.41 -7.20 6.60
N LEU A 189 3.63 -6.10 7.32
CA LEU A 189 4.91 -5.78 7.95
C LEU A 189 5.29 -6.82 9.00
N SER A 190 4.36 -7.24 9.87
CA SER A 190 4.63 -8.24 10.89
C SER A 190 5.04 -9.58 10.26
N LEU A 191 4.27 -10.05 9.28
CA LEU A 191 4.58 -11.28 8.54
C LEU A 191 5.93 -11.20 7.84
N ALA A 192 6.25 -10.06 7.22
CA ALA A 192 7.54 -9.85 6.56
C ALA A 192 8.72 -9.83 7.53
N ILE A 193 8.55 -9.26 8.73
CA ILE A 193 9.60 -9.25 9.76
C ILE A 193 9.84 -10.66 10.31
N GLU A 194 8.79 -11.46 10.44
CA GLU A 194 8.83 -12.81 11.03
C GLU A 194 9.11 -13.92 10.00
N ALA A 195 8.98 -13.63 8.72
CA ALA A 195 9.14 -14.62 7.66
C ALA A 195 10.48 -15.35 7.74
N ARG A 196 10.41 -16.67 7.78
CA ARG A 196 11.56 -17.58 7.84
C ARG A 196 12.13 -17.87 6.47
N PHE A 197 11.33 -17.87 5.42
CA PHE A 197 11.79 -18.22 4.08
C PHE A 197 11.84 -17.01 3.15
N LEU A 198 12.82 -17.01 2.25
CA LEU A 198 12.93 -16.06 1.14
C LEU A 198 12.86 -16.82 -0.17
N LEU A 199 11.90 -16.46 -1.02
CA LEU A 199 11.85 -16.85 -2.42
C LEU A 199 12.40 -15.70 -3.27
N LEU A 200 13.54 -15.96 -3.89
CA LEU A 200 14.15 -15.09 -4.88
C LEU A 200 13.88 -15.63 -6.28
N SER A 201 13.27 -14.80 -7.11
CA SER A 201 13.01 -15.08 -8.52
C SER A 201 13.85 -14.16 -9.41
N GLU A 202 14.49 -14.70 -10.44
CA GLU A 202 15.22 -13.92 -11.45
C GLU A 202 14.83 -14.39 -12.85
N GLU A 203 14.45 -13.43 -13.69
CA GLU A 203 14.06 -13.69 -15.07
C GLU A 203 15.28 -13.63 -15.98
N ASP A 204 15.51 -14.71 -16.72
CA ASP A 204 16.40 -14.74 -17.86
C ASP A 204 15.55 -14.56 -19.14
N ALA A 205 15.53 -13.32 -19.64
CA ALA A 205 14.76 -12.95 -20.81
C ALA A 205 15.28 -13.62 -22.10
N GLU A 206 16.57 -13.95 -22.18
CA GLU A 206 17.17 -14.58 -23.37
C GLU A 206 16.83 -16.07 -23.41
N ALA A 207 16.98 -16.76 -22.28
CA ALA A 207 16.64 -18.18 -22.17
C ALA A 207 15.14 -18.44 -22.05
N ARG A 208 14.33 -17.41 -21.76
CA ARG A 208 12.92 -17.54 -21.34
C ARG A 208 12.78 -18.52 -20.17
N GLU A 209 13.63 -18.32 -19.17
CA GLU A 209 13.63 -19.13 -17.95
C GLU A 209 13.48 -18.24 -16.73
N LEU A 210 12.78 -18.76 -15.72
CA LEU A 210 12.71 -18.20 -14.39
C LEU A 210 13.59 -19.02 -13.46
N MET A 211 14.58 -18.36 -12.90
CA MET A 211 15.45 -18.89 -11.87
C MET A 211 14.79 -18.69 -10.51
N LEU A 212 14.63 -19.78 -9.76
CA LEU A 212 14.03 -19.76 -8.43
C LEU A 212 15.04 -20.25 -7.39
N LEU A 213 15.18 -19.47 -6.32
CA LEU A 213 16.00 -19.80 -5.17
C LEU A 213 15.18 -19.61 -3.88
N LEU A 214 15.00 -20.69 -3.12
CA LEU A 214 14.38 -20.66 -1.80
C LEU A 214 15.46 -20.78 -0.73
N VAL A 215 15.47 -19.86 0.23
CA VAL A 215 16.45 -19.78 1.30
C VAL A 215 15.76 -19.74 2.65
N ASP A 216 16.31 -20.48 3.62
CA ASP A 216 15.97 -20.33 5.03
C ASP A 216 16.76 -19.15 5.60
N LEU A 217 16.07 -18.07 5.98
CA LEU A 217 16.64 -16.83 6.47
C LEU A 217 17.25 -16.95 7.87
N GLU A 218 16.88 -17.97 8.65
CA GLU A 218 17.45 -18.20 9.96
C GLU A 218 18.83 -18.86 9.85
N SER A 219 18.95 -19.87 9.00
CA SER A 219 20.20 -20.63 8.83
C SER A 219 21.07 -20.13 7.68
N GLY A 220 20.54 -19.29 6.79
CA GLY A 220 21.19 -18.86 5.55
C GLY A 220 21.35 -19.98 4.51
N GLN A 221 20.73 -21.14 4.72
CA GLN A 221 20.86 -22.30 3.86
C GLN A 221 19.91 -22.23 2.65
N GLU A 222 20.42 -22.64 1.48
CA GLU A 222 19.58 -22.88 0.31
C GLU A 222 18.78 -24.16 0.52
N LYS A 223 17.46 -24.03 0.38
CA LYS A 223 16.53 -25.14 0.48
C LYS A 223 16.09 -25.65 -0.89
N LEU A 224 16.06 -24.76 -1.89
CA LEU A 224 15.71 -25.13 -3.24
C LEU A 224 16.38 -24.19 -4.24
N ARG A 225 16.91 -24.77 -5.32
CA ARG A 225 17.33 -24.04 -6.50
C ARG A 225 16.78 -24.73 -7.73
N MET A 226 16.09 -24.02 -8.60
CA MET A 226 15.58 -24.59 -9.85
C MET A 226 15.47 -23.57 -10.97
N ARG A 227 15.55 -24.08 -12.21
CA ARG A 227 15.19 -23.37 -13.42
C ARG A 227 13.83 -23.86 -13.88
N VAL A 228 12.93 -22.94 -14.18
CA VAL A 228 11.59 -23.23 -14.68
C VAL A 228 11.41 -22.50 -16.01
N PRO A 229 10.91 -23.14 -17.08
CA PRO A 229 10.57 -22.42 -18.30
C PRO A 229 9.54 -21.33 -17.97
N TYR A 230 9.84 -20.11 -18.41
CA TYR A 230 8.94 -18.97 -18.29
C TYR A 230 8.05 -18.94 -19.53
N GLU A 231 6.83 -19.46 -19.40
CA GLU A 231 5.88 -19.48 -20.53
C GLU A 231 5.17 -18.12 -20.71
N GLY A 232 5.32 -17.18 -19.78
CA GLY A 232 4.62 -15.88 -19.82
C GLY A 232 3.10 -16.03 -19.88
N ARG A 233 2.58 -17.19 -19.46
CA ARG A 233 1.15 -17.49 -19.57
C ARG A 233 0.43 -16.79 -18.43
N LEU A 234 -0.24 -15.71 -18.79
CA LEU A 234 -1.37 -15.16 -18.04
C LEU A 234 -2.37 -16.29 -17.79
N LEU A 235 -2.30 -16.93 -16.63
CA LEU A 235 -3.42 -17.66 -16.08
C LEU A 235 -4.45 -16.59 -15.71
N THR A 236 -5.34 -16.30 -16.66
CA THR A 236 -6.47 -15.40 -16.44
C THR A 236 -7.33 -16.05 -15.37
N ALA A 237 -7.16 -15.65 -14.12
CA ALA A 237 -8.08 -15.98 -13.05
C ALA A 237 -9.43 -15.36 -13.43
N ARG A 238 -10.32 -16.17 -14.02
CA ARG A 238 -11.72 -15.78 -14.18
C ARG A 238 -12.32 -15.73 -12.78
N VAL A 239 -12.37 -14.54 -12.21
CA VAL A 239 -13.31 -14.27 -11.13
C VAL A 239 -14.68 -14.38 -11.77
N MET A 240 -15.39 -15.48 -11.50
CA MET A 240 -16.80 -15.58 -11.86
C MET A 240 -17.57 -14.63 -10.96
N LEU A 241 -17.81 -13.42 -11.45
CA LEU A 241 -18.87 -12.56 -10.93
C LEU A 241 -20.17 -13.05 -11.56
N ASP A 242 -21.19 -13.20 -10.72
CA ASP A 242 -22.49 -13.82 -10.97
C ASP A 242 -23.04 -13.72 -12.42
N GLU A 243 -23.48 -14.89 -12.90
CA GLU A 243 -24.34 -15.30 -14.03
C GLU A 243 -24.84 -14.33 -15.13
N THR A 244 -24.26 -13.16 -15.35
CA THR A 244 -24.71 -12.26 -16.42
C THR A 244 -23.55 -11.74 -17.26
N THR A 245 -23.66 -11.96 -18.58
CA THR A 245 -22.74 -11.62 -19.67
C THR A 245 -21.50 -12.53 -19.85
N ARG A 246 -21.70 -13.62 -20.62
CA ARG A 246 -20.61 -14.23 -21.42
C ARG A 246 -20.07 -13.19 -22.41
N ALA A 247 -18.95 -12.55 -22.07
CA ALA A 247 -18.19 -11.79 -23.06
C ALA A 247 -17.60 -12.76 -24.12
N LYS A 248 -17.82 -12.45 -25.40
CA LYS A 248 -17.23 -13.16 -26.55
C LYS A 248 -15.70 -13.17 -26.43
N SER A 249 -15.10 -14.34 -26.65
CA SER A 249 -13.65 -14.51 -26.76
C SER A 249 -13.10 -13.59 -27.85
N PRO A 250 -12.12 -12.70 -27.56
CA PRO A 250 -11.37 -12.04 -28.61
C PRO A 250 -10.50 -13.11 -29.29
N GLY A 251 -10.59 -13.20 -30.62
CA GLY A 251 -9.65 -14.00 -31.41
C GLY A 251 -8.23 -13.47 -31.23
N SER A 252 -7.26 -14.38 -31.11
CA SER A 252 -5.81 -14.19 -31.24
C SER A 252 -5.32 -12.75 -31.14
N ILE A 253 -5.37 -12.18 -29.93
CA ILE A 253 -4.63 -10.96 -29.61
C ILE A 253 -3.19 -11.42 -29.44
N ALA A 254 -2.27 -10.87 -30.24
CA ALA A 254 -0.84 -11.05 -30.06
C ALA A 254 -0.52 -10.73 -28.60
N LEU A 255 -0.07 -11.75 -27.85
CA LEU A 255 0.25 -11.61 -26.44
C LEU A 255 1.39 -10.59 -26.32
N PRO A 256 1.29 -9.60 -25.41
CA PRO A 256 2.38 -8.69 -25.16
C PRO A 256 3.60 -9.50 -24.71
N THR A 257 4.77 -9.20 -25.29
CA THR A 257 6.06 -9.83 -24.97
C THR A 257 6.50 -9.54 -23.54
N GLU A 258 5.96 -8.50 -22.93
CA GLU A 258 6.14 -8.14 -21.53
C GLU A 258 4.84 -8.43 -20.77
N LEU A 259 4.92 -9.17 -19.66
CA LEU A 259 3.78 -9.35 -18.77
C LEU A 259 3.29 -7.97 -18.31
N PRO A 260 1.97 -7.70 -18.33
CA PRO A 260 1.45 -6.50 -17.69
C PRO A 260 1.86 -6.50 -16.21
N LYS A 261 2.23 -5.31 -15.69
CA LYS A 261 2.56 -5.14 -14.26
C LYS A 261 1.44 -5.71 -13.40
N GLY A 262 1.75 -6.71 -12.57
CA GLY A 262 0.77 -7.42 -11.73
C GLY A 262 0.20 -8.72 -12.33
N ALA A 263 0.82 -9.27 -13.37
CA ALA A 263 0.53 -10.63 -13.83
C ALA A 263 1.48 -11.64 -13.18
N SER A 264 0.92 -12.65 -12.50
CA SER A 264 1.66 -13.74 -11.87
C SER A 264 1.74 -14.97 -12.77
N ASP A 265 2.94 -15.54 -12.92
CA ASP A 265 3.14 -16.81 -13.61
C ASP A 265 2.87 -17.97 -12.63
N CYS A 266 1.59 -18.29 -12.44
CA CYS A 266 1.22 -19.41 -11.59
C CYS A 266 1.65 -20.78 -12.16
N ALA A 267 2.12 -20.89 -13.41
CA ALA A 267 2.63 -22.14 -13.97
C ALA A 267 4.03 -22.46 -13.42
N ALA A 268 4.85 -21.43 -13.23
CA ALA A 268 6.10 -21.61 -12.52
C ALA A 268 5.86 -21.95 -11.03
N ALA A 269 4.81 -21.38 -10.41
CA ALA A 269 4.42 -21.74 -9.05
C ALA A 269 3.91 -23.19 -8.94
N SER A 270 3.15 -23.69 -9.91
CA SER A 270 2.76 -25.11 -9.92
C SER A 270 3.96 -26.04 -10.07
N THR A 271 4.95 -25.67 -10.89
CA THR A 271 6.19 -26.44 -11.04
C THR A 271 7.00 -26.47 -9.74
N LEU A 272 7.11 -25.33 -9.06
CA LEU A 272 7.72 -25.25 -7.73
C LEU A 272 6.96 -26.13 -6.72
N ARG A 273 5.63 -26.12 -6.79
CA ARG A 273 4.79 -26.95 -5.93
C ARG A 273 5.01 -28.44 -6.15
N GLU A 274 5.05 -28.89 -7.39
CA GLU A 274 5.37 -30.29 -7.69
C GLU A 274 6.79 -30.68 -7.24
N ALA A 275 7.74 -29.75 -7.38
CA ALA A 275 9.12 -29.95 -6.94
C ALA A 275 9.25 -30.06 -5.42
N ILE A 276 8.42 -29.37 -4.63
CA ILE A 276 8.37 -29.47 -3.16
C ILE A 276 7.51 -30.67 -2.70
N ASP A 277 6.40 -30.97 -3.38
CA ASP A 277 5.56 -32.14 -3.05
C ASP A 277 6.23 -33.48 -3.45
N GLY A 278 7.36 -33.44 -4.15
CA GLY A 278 8.13 -34.63 -4.54
C GLY A 278 7.49 -35.45 -5.67
N ARG A 279 6.57 -34.85 -6.44
CA ARG A 279 5.89 -35.52 -7.57
C ARG A 279 6.67 -35.45 -8.87
N HIS A 280 7.62 -34.53 -8.98
CA HIS A 280 8.68 -34.57 -9.97
C HIS A 280 9.92 -35.18 -9.31
N SER A 281 10.37 -36.34 -9.81
CA SER A 281 11.71 -36.84 -9.51
C SER A 281 12.70 -35.77 -9.95
N ILE A 282 13.37 -35.15 -8.99
CA ILE A 282 14.48 -34.24 -9.26
C ILE A 282 15.54 -35.09 -9.93
N GLY A 283 15.72 -34.85 -11.24
CA GLY A 283 16.38 -35.76 -12.15
C GLY A 283 17.63 -36.41 -11.57
N GLU A 284 17.67 -37.73 -11.67
CA GLU A 284 18.92 -38.46 -11.82
C GLU A 284 19.79 -37.73 -12.86
N PRO A 285 21.12 -37.69 -12.66
CA PRO A 285 22.02 -37.20 -13.69
C PRO A 285 21.70 -37.98 -14.98
N MET A 286 21.51 -37.25 -16.08
CA MET A 286 21.46 -37.87 -17.40
C MET A 286 22.66 -38.81 -17.55
N PRO A 287 22.48 -40.08 -17.95
CA PRO A 287 23.61 -40.92 -18.26
C PRO A 287 24.38 -40.25 -19.40
N GLU A 288 25.66 -40.00 -19.16
CA GLU A 288 26.59 -39.57 -20.18
C GLU A 288 26.43 -40.49 -21.39
N GLY A 289 26.33 -39.87 -22.58
CA GLY A 289 26.12 -40.55 -23.84
C GLY A 289 27.05 -41.75 -23.96
N GLY A 290 26.45 -42.93 -24.09
CA GLY A 290 27.15 -44.18 -24.30
C GLY A 290 28.07 -44.09 -25.50
N GLU A 291 29.22 -44.72 -25.32
CA GLU A 291 30.26 -45.01 -26.29
C GLU A 291 29.69 -45.35 -27.68
N HIS A 292 30.00 -44.54 -28.68
CA HIS A 292 30.14 -45.05 -30.03
C HIS A 292 31.49 -45.75 -30.16
N ALA A 293 31.52 -47.01 -29.73
CA ALA A 293 32.39 -48.00 -30.35
C ALA A 293 31.74 -48.38 -31.69
N ALA A 294 32.39 -48.02 -32.79
CA ALA A 294 32.12 -48.59 -34.10
C ALA A 294 33.31 -49.50 -34.45
N GLU A 295 33.05 -50.80 -34.51
CA GLU A 295 33.79 -51.75 -35.37
C GLU A 295 33.56 -51.46 -36.85
#